data_AF-A0A7C1MMP4-F1
#
_entry.id   AF-A0A7C1MMP4-F1
#
_cell.length_a   1.000
_cell.length_b   1.000
_cell.length_c   1.000
_cell.angle_alpha   90.00
_cell.angle_beta   90.00
_cell.angle_gamma   90.00
#
_symmetry.space_group_name_H-M   'P 1'
#
loop_
_entity.id
_entity.type
_entity.pdbx_description
1 polymer ?
#
loop_
_entity_poly.entity_id
_entity_poly.type
_entity_poly.pdbx_seq_one_letter_code
_entity_poly.pdbx_strand_id
1 'polypeptide(L)'
;MSNQPKRYAMLIDLERCIGCFACQVTCQAEHDLPFGNFRCRVETYQSGSYPHINKTFLPRLCNHCDKAPCIESCEEKALYKNRDGIVMLNKDICTSCQTCYDKCPYNAISADPITGEAQKCDFCYSRLKRGEQPVCVMSCMGKAIMFGDINDKKSMISIALGISKVKVLDSEQETGPGVFYMIDREIGKEFPLKSHDIPKRRHVSKVPVKQVFPESEDEPISTSIRKTVYTADSMCPAECAISVLVEDGVAKKIYGNPHSLNSNGTFCAKGAAGLQLTYSPHRIKTPMMRTGERGEDKWKEITWDEAADHIAKKMIGIKQQYGPEAVFMDCGDVTDREAYYRLFHAFGTPNTIDHGSICDPNRKWGQRIMLGDERPLPDVQRPLLIRNDDGELYLNDKHDAKLILNVGVNPFVATRFSYMSSGIPGARAENNCKYIVIDPSHTNSAALADIWLPIIPGTDAALLAAMLHYIIENDSSKDDLKRYMDHDFINKYSVGWQEFRDEFLAYTKKKDPSNKLNYFTLEWAEEKTGISKGDIENISHLFGITKPASIEIGMHGTSHH
;
A
#
# COMPACT_ATOMS: atom_id res chain seq x y z
N MET A 1 -4.86 -38.23 2.34
CA MET A 1 -3.78 -37.33 2.82
C MET A 1 -2.46 -38.00 2.49
N SER A 2 -1.51 -37.31 1.85
CA SER A 2 -0.23 -37.92 1.47
C SER A 2 0.55 -38.31 2.73
N ASN A 3 1.14 -39.50 2.74
CA ASN A 3 1.97 -40.03 3.82
C ASN A 3 3.38 -39.39 3.89
N GLN A 4 3.61 -38.28 3.19
CA GLN A 4 4.89 -37.57 3.23
C GLN A 4 4.86 -36.44 4.26
N PRO A 5 5.95 -36.25 5.03
CA PRO A 5 6.06 -35.10 5.93
C PRO A 5 5.94 -33.79 5.13
N LYS A 6 5.27 -32.81 5.71
CA LYS A 6 5.14 -31.48 5.09
C LYS A 6 6.50 -30.82 4.95
N ARG A 7 6.68 -30.02 3.91
CA ARG A 7 7.84 -29.15 3.77
C ARG A 7 7.35 -27.74 3.46
N TYR A 8 7.25 -26.92 4.50
CA TYR A 8 6.81 -25.53 4.33
C TYR A 8 7.90 -24.68 3.70
N ALA A 9 7.52 -23.89 2.69
CA ALA A 9 8.39 -22.92 2.04
C ALA A 9 7.63 -21.63 1.71
N MET A 10 8.38 -20.61 1.29
CA MET A 10 7.84 -19.32 0.87
C MET A 10 8.41 -18.93 -0.50
N LEU A 11 7.56 -18.40 -1.38
CA LEU A 11 7.96 -17.79 -2.66
C LEU A 11 7.57 -16.31 -2.63
N ILE A 12 8.50 -15.44 -3.01
CA ILE A 12 8.30 -13.99 -3.03
C ILE A 12 8.46 -13.48 -4.45
N ASP A 13 7.37 -13.01 -5.02
CA ASP A 13 7.30 -12.39 -6.34
C ASP A 13 7.70 -10.91 -6.25
N LEU A 14 8.90 -10.59 -6.73
CA LEU A 14 9.43 -9.23 -6.70
C LEU A 14 8.78 -8.32 -7.76
N GLU A 15 8.13 -8.88 -8.79
CA GLU A 15 7.36 -8.10 -9.78
C GLU A 15 6.02 -7.62 -9.20
N ARG A 16 5.50 -8.33 -8.19
CA ARG A 16 4.28 -7.94 -7.46
C ARG A 16 4.55 -7.16 -6.18
N CYS A 17 5.80 -7.10 -5.72
CA CYS A 17 6.15 -6.46 -4.46
C CYS A 17 6.10 -4.92 -4.58
N ILE A 18 5.04 -4.30 -4.05
CA ILE A 18 4.85 -2.84 -4.12
C ILE A 18 5.67 -2.03 -3.08
N GLY A 19 6.51 -2.68 -2.27
CA GLY A 19 7.35 -1.99 -1.29
C GLY A 19 6.59 -1.26 -0.17
N CYS A 20 5.42 -1.76 0.24
CA CYS A 20 4.55 -1.08 1.22
C CYS A 20 4.85 -1.37 2.70
N PHE A 21 5.83 -2.24 2.99
CA PHE A 21 6.24 -2.64 4.35
C PHE A 21 5.13 -3.28 5.23
N ALA A 22 3.96 -3.59 4.67
CA ALA A 22 2.86 -4.21 5.40
C ALA A 22 3.28 -5.51 6.09
N CYS A 23 3.99 -6.40 5.38
CA CYS A 23 4.47 -7.68 5.91
C CYS A 23 5.42 -7.52 7.10
N GLN A 24 6.21 -6.44 7.13
CA GLN A 24 7.15 -6.15 8.22
C GLN A 24 6.40 -5.68 9.46
N VAL A 25 5.48 -4.71 9.30
CA VAL A 25 4.74 -4.12 10.42
C VAL A 25 3.73 -5.11 11.02
N THR A 26 3.04 -5.89 10.18
CA THR A 26 2.12 -6.93 10.69
C THR A 26 2.86 -8.06 11.39
N CYS A 27 4.04 -8.44 10.91
CA CYS A 27 4.89 -9.42 11.58
C CYS A 27 5.38 -8.91 12.94
N GLN A 28 5.79 -7.64 13.02
CA GLN A 28 6.12 -7.00 14.29
C GLN A 28 4.94 -6.98 15.25
N ALA A 29 3.76 -6.57 14.77
CA ALA A 29 2.55 -6.53 15.57
C ALA A 29 2.11 -7.92 16.04
N GLU A 30 2.14 -8.95 15.18
CA GLU A 30 1.73 -10.32 15.52
C GLU A 30 2.61 -10.93 16.61
N HIS A 31 3.92 -10.72 16.54
CA HIS A 31 4.90 -11.35 17.43
C HIS A 31 5.39 -10.44 18.56
N ASP A 32 4.75 -9.29 18.77
CA ASP A 32 5.11 -8.30 19.82
C ASP A 32 6.59 -7.93 19.80
N LEU A 33 7.16 -7.77 18.59
CA LEU A 33 8.58 -7.48 18.47
C LEU A 33 8.87 -6.04 18.92
N PRO A 34 9.94 -5.82 19.72
CA PRO A 34 10.36 -4.47 20.09
C PRO A 34 10.58 -3.56 18.89
N PHE A 35 10.49 -2.24 19.11
CA PHE A 35 10.73 -1.26 18.07
C PHE A 35 12.15 -1.42 17.47
N GLY A 36 12.24 -1.41 16.14
CA GLY A 36 13.51 -1.64 15.42
C GLY A 36 13.88 -3.12 15.21
N ASN A 37 13.15 -4.06 15.80
CA ASN A 37 13.35 -5.50 15.59
C ASN A 37 12.33 -6.08 14.61
N PHE A 38 12.82 -6.89 13.68
CA PHE A 38 12.02 -7.39 12.56
C PHE A 38 12.40 -8.83 12.23
N ARG A 39 11.40 -9.72 12.18
CA ARG A 39 11.53 -11.09 11.63
C ARG A 39 11.38 -11.14 10.10
N CYS A 40 10.80 -10.09 9.51
CA CYS A 40 10.72 -9.84 8.08
C CYS A 40 11.08 -8.37 7.82
N ARG A 41 12.05 -8.08 6.96
CA ARG A 41 12.51 -6.74 6.61
C ARG A 41 12.31 -6.50 5.13
N VAL A 42 11.73 -5.36 4.74
CA VAL A 42 11.70 -4.97 3.32
C VAL A 42 12.83 -3.99 3.08
N GLU A 43 13.79 -4.38 2.26
CA GLU A 43 14.91 -3.52 1.87
C GLU A 43 14.61 -2.87 0.52
N THR A 44 15.05 -1.62 0.36
CA THR A 44 14.89 -0.88 -0.90
C THR A 44 16.26 -0.69 -1.53
N TYR A 45 16.41 -1.18 -2.75
CA TYR A 45 17.61 -1.00 -3.56
C TYR A 45 17.33 -0.02 -4.67
N GLN A 46 18.28 0.89 -4.88
CA GLN A 46 18.23 1.89 -5.94
C GLN A 46 19.52 1.81 -6.76
N SER A 47 19.41 1.97 -8.07
CA SER A 47 20.54 1.98 -8.98
C SER A 47 20.25 2.86 -10.19
N GLY A 48 21.27 3.20 -10.96
CA GLY A 48 21.13 4.09 -12.12
C GLY A 48 21.22 5.57 -11.74
N SER A 49 20.90 6.44 -12.69
CA SER A 49 21.00 7.89 -12.56
C SER A 49 19.82 8.56 -13.26
N TYR A 50 19.32 9.66 -12.71
CA TYR A 50 18.23 10.42 -13.32
C TYR A 50 18.47 10.70 -14.81
N PRO A 51 17.47 10.51 -15.70
CA PRO A 51 16.11 10.03 -15.42
C PRO A 51 15.96 8.49 -15.41
N HIS A 52 17.02 7.73 -15.71
CA HIS A 52 17.00 6.26 -15.75
C HIS A 52 17.36 5.66 -14.39
N ILE A 53 16.41 5.73 -13.46
CA ILE A 53 16.54 5.20 -12.09
C ILE A 53 15.79 3.87 -12.01
N ASN A 54 16.40 2.89 -11.35
CA ASN A 54 15.75 1.64 -10.99
C ASN A 54 15.56 1.58 -9.46
N LYS A 55 14.41 1.07 -9.03
CA LYS A 55 14.11 0.84 -7.62
C LYS A 55 13.44 -0.53 -7.46
N THR A 56 13.95 -1.33 -6.54
CA THR A 56 13.44 -2.69 -6.29
C THR A 56 13.34 -2.94 -4.79
N PHE A 57 12.31 -3.68 -4.39
CA PHE A 57 12.01 -3.99 -3.00
C PHE A 57 12.29 -5.46 -2.72
N LEU A 58 13.07 -5.76 -1.68
CA LEU A 58 13.46 -7.12 -1.33
C LEU A 58 13.00 -7.45 0.09
N PRO A 59 11.91 -8.22 0.26
CA PRO A 59 11.55 -8.78 1.56
C PRO A 59 12.54 -9.89 1.96
N ARG A 60 13.21 -9.72 3.10
CA ARG A 60 14.14 -10.68 3.70
C ARG A 60 13.60 -11.22 5.01
N LEU A 61 13.76 -12.53 5.21
CA LEU A 61 13.38 -13.25 6.44
C LEU A 61 14.29 -14.49 6.61
N CYS A 62 14.05 -15.30 7.65
CA CYS A 62 14.75 -16.56 7.81
C CYS A 62 14.48 -17.48 6.60
N ASN A 63 15.56 -18.01 6.02
CA ASN A 63 15.48 -18.91 4.87
C ASN A 63 15.09 -20.35 5.24
N HIS A 64 15.01 -20.69 6.53
CA HIS A 64 14.69 -22.04 7.01
C HIS A 64 15.52 -23.15 6.31
N CYS A 65 16.81 -22.87 6.12
CA CYS A 65 17.77 -23.66 5.35
C CYS A 65 17.75 -25.16 5.66
N ASP A 66 17.90 -26.00 4.63
CA ASP A 66 18.10 -27.45 4.73
C ASP A 66 19.33 -27.79 5.59
N LYS A 67 20.48 -27.20 5.23
CA LYS A 67 21.71 -27.16 6.03
C LYS A 67 21.75 -25.81 6.74
N ALA A 68 21.42 -25.78 8.03
CA ALA A 68 21.25 -24.54 8.78
C ALA A 68 22.46 -24.30 9.70
N PRO A 69 23.39 -23.37 9.34
CA PRO A 69 24.57 -23.09 10.17
C PRO A 69 24.24 -22.64 11.59
N CYS A 70 23.07 -22.03 11.79
CA CYS A 70 22.59 -21.60 13.10
C CYS A 70 22.15 -22.75 14.01
N ILE A 71 21.73 -23.90 13.45
CA ILE A 71 21.48 -25.12 14.23
C ILE A 71 22.81 -25.74 14.60
N GLU A 72 23.72 -25.88 13.64
CA GLU A 72 25.04 -26.49 13.83
C GLU A 72 25.89 -25.74 14.88
N SER A 73 25.74 -24.42 14.96
CA SER A 73 26.46 -23.59 15.92
C SER A 73 25.79 -23.45 17.30
N CYS A 74 24.61 -24.04 17.49
CA CYS A 74 23.86 -23.95 18.75
C CYS A 74 24.20 -25.14 19.65
N GLU A 75 25.21 -24.98 20.51
CA GLU A 75 25.68 -26.03 21.43
C GLU A 75 24.58 -26.54 22.37
N GLU A 76 23.75 -25.63 22.87
CA GLU A 76 22.60 -25.92 23.75
C GLU A 76 21.43 -26.61 23.04
N LYS A 77 21.47 -26.69 21.70
CA LYS A 77 20.39 -27.25 20.87
C LYS A 77 19.03 -26.54 21.03
N ALA A 78 19.06 -25.26 21.41
CA ALA A 78 17.87 -24.40 21.43
C ALA A 78 17.28 -24.20 20.01
N LEU A 79 18.11 -24.21 18.97
CA LEU A 79 17.69 -24.20 17.58
C LEU A 79 17.62 -25.62 17.03
N TYR A 80 16.49 -25.97 16.40
CA TYR A 80 16.28 -27.30 15.83
C TYR A 80 15.36 -27.22 14.61
N LYS A 81 15.34 -28.26 13.78
CA LYS A 81 14.39 -28.37 12.67
C LYS A 81 13.22 -29.26 13.07
N ASN A 82 11.99 -28.77 12.92
CA ASN A 82 10.82 -29.57 13.20
C ASN A 82 10.50 -30.54 12.04
N ARG A 83 9.50 -31.40 12.23
CA ARG A 83 9.05 -32.38 11.22
C ARG A 83 8.52 -31.76 9.92
N ASP A 84 8.13 -30.48 9.95
CA ASP A 84 7.55 -29.76 8.83
C ASP A 84 8.61 -28.95 8.04
N GLY A 85 9.90 -29.12 8.37
CA GLY A 85 11.03 -28.47 7.73
C GLY A 85 11.38 -27.07 8.28
N ILE A 86 10.66 -26.58 9.28
CA ILE A 86 10.84 -25.23 9.83
C ILE A 86 11.95 -25.27 10.89
N VAL A 87 12.97 -24.42 10.70
CA VAL A 87 13.93 -24.12 11.79
C VAL A 87 13.20 -23.38 12.90
N MET A 88 13.10 -23.99 14.08
CA MET A 88 12.44 -23.51 15.30
C MET A 88 13.47 -23.09 16.35
N LEU A 89 13.05 -22.22 17.27
CA LEU A 89 13.82 -21.82 18.44
C LEU A 89 13.00 -22.18 19.68
N ASN A 90 13.58 -22.97 20.58
CA ASN A 90 13.11 -23.11 21.95
C ASN A 90 13.74 -22.01 22.80
N LYS A 91 12.91 -21.11 23.34
CA LYS A 91 13.37 -19.98 24.15
C LYS A 91 13.85 -20.40 25.53
N ASP A 92 13.24 -21.45 26.10
CA ASP A 92 13.55 -21.92 27.47
C ASP A 92 14.95 -22.52 27.58
N ILE A 93 15.52 -22.95 26.44
CA ILE A 93 16.88 -23.49 26.34
C ILE A 93 17.88 -22.41 25.88
N CYS A 94 17.42 -21.27 25.39
CA CYS A 94 18.28 -20.26 24.78
C CYS A 94 19.12 -19.52 25.83
N THR A 95 20.44 -19.72 25.81
CA THR A 95 21.38 -19.04 26.72
C THR A 95 21.78 -17.63 26.26
N SER A 96 21.19 -17.11 25.18
CA SER A 96 21.49 -15.77 24.65
C SER A 96 22.97 -15.54 24.30
N CYS A 97 23.70 -16.60 23.93
CA CYS A 97 25.12 -16.55 23.56
C CYS A 97 25.40 -15.84 22.22
N GLN A 98 24.36 -15.64 21.40
CA GLN A 98 24.40 -14.96 20.09
C GLN A 98 25.27 -15.63 19.01
N THR A 99 25.84 -16.81 19.22
CA THR A 99 26.62 -17.53 18.18
C THR A 99 25.81 -17.77 16.89
N CYS A 100 24.51 -18.05 17.02
CA CYS A 100 23.62 -18.26 15.88
C CYS A 100 23.44 -16.99 15.02
N TYR A 101 23.57 -15.80 15.61
CA TYR A 101 23.50 -14.52 14.90
C TYR A 101 24.65 -14.36 13.91
N ASP A 102 25.88 -14.62 14.37
CA ASP A 102 27.09 -14.45 13.57
C ASP A 102 27.23 -15.54 12.49
N LYS A 103 26.66 -16.72 12.75
CA LYS A 103 26.73 -17.84 11.81
C LYS A 103 25.64 -17.82 10.75
N CYS A 104 24.59 -17.00 10.88
CA CYS A 104 23.57 -16.89 9.86
C CYS A 104 24.09 -16.05 8.68
N PRO A 105 24.34 -16.65 7.49
CA PRO A 105 24.89 -15.89 6.36
C PRO A 105 23.91 -14.83 5.82
N TYR A 106 22.63 -14.95 6.16
CA TYR A 106 21.55 -14.08 5.70
C TYR A 106 21.18 -12.98 6.69
N ASN A 107 21.84 -12.90 7.85
CA ASN A 107 21.51 -11.94 8.91
C ASN A 107 20.03 -11.99 9.35
N ALA A 108 19.42 -13.18 9.31
CA ALA A 108 17.98 -13.37 9.54
C ALA A 108 17.61 -13.66 11.01
N ILE A 109 18.61 -13.74 11.88
CA ILE A 109 18.45 -13.87 13.33
C ILE A 109 18.84 -12.53 13.94
N SER A 110 18.16 -12.11 14.99
CA SER A 110 18.47 -10.91 15.76
C SER A 110 18.37 -11.21 17.25
N ALA A 111 18.98 -10.41 18.11
CA ALA A 111 18.78 -10.51 19.55
C ALA A 111 17.58 -9.63 19.95
N ASP A 112 16.73 -10.15 20.84
CA ASP A 112 15.75 -9.36 21.54
C ASP A 112 16.46 -8.30 22.39
N PRO A 113 16.15 -7.00 22.24
CA PRO A 113 16.85 -5.94 22.98
C PRO A 113 16.57 -5.97 24.49
N ILE A 114 15.52 -6.66 24.93
CA ILE A 114 15.13 -6.74 26.35
C ILE A 114 15.70 -8.01 26.97
N THR A 115 15.46 -9.18 26.37
CA THR A 115 15.86 -10.48 26.95
C THR A 115 17.24 -10.95 26.51
N GLY A 116 17.73 -10.45 25.37
CA GLY A 116 18.95 -10.95 24.71
C GLY A 116 18.75 -12.25 23.92
N GLU A 117 17.57 -12.87 24.01
CA GLU A 117 17.24 -14.12 23.33
C GLU A 117 17.28 -13.97 21.81
N ALA A 118 17.58 -15.06 21.11
CA ALA A 118 17.48 -15.07 19.66
C ALA A 118 16.02 -14.84 19.20
N GLN A 119 15.86 -14.10 18.11
CA GLN A 119 14.59 -13.76 17.48
C GLN A 119 14.74 -13.96 15.97
N LYS A 120 13.85 -14.73 15.38
CA LYS A 120 13.86 -15.03 13.93
C LYS A 120 12.46 -15.41 13.44
N CYS A 121 12.26 -15.37 12.13
CA CYS A 121 11.05 -15.93 11.52
C CYS A 121 10.93 -17.43 11.85
N ASP A 122 9.70 -17.87 12.12
CA ASP A 122 9.27 -19.25 12.37
C ASP A 122 8.10 -19.64 11.46
N PHE A 123 7.93 -18.90 10.35
CA PHE A 123 6.75 -18.95 9.47
C PHE A 123 5.41 -18.84 10.21
N CYS A 124 5.38 -18.11 11.33
CA CYS A 124 4.21 -18.00 12.20
C CYS A 124 3.66 -19.37 12.59
N TYR A 125 4.53 -20.30 13.03
CA TYR A 125 4.15 -21.70 13.28
C TYR A 125 2.93 -21.86 14.20
N SER A 126 2.74 -20.98 15.19
CA SER A 126 1.55 -20.95 16.04
C SER A 126 0.25 -20.74 15.25
N ARG A 127 0.26 -19.87 14.23
CA ARG A 127 -0.86 -19.65 13.30
C ARG A 127 -1.10 -20.87 12.42
N LEU A 128 -0.03 -21.49 11.90
CA LEU A 128 -0.12 -22.70 11.08
C LEU A 128 -0.81 -23.85 11.82
N LYS A 129 -0.55 -24.02 13.12
CA LYS A 129 -1.23 -25.01 13.97
C LYS A 129 -2.73 -24.78 14.08
N ARG A 130 -3.19 -23.53 13.92
CA ARG A 130 -4.62 -23.14 13.89
C ARG A 130 -5.22 -23.18 12.48
N GLY A 131 -4.46 -23.63 11.47
CA GLY A 131 -4.90 -23.64 10.07
C GLY A 131 -4.88 -22.27 9.40
N GLU A 132 -4.25 -21.27 10.02
CA GLU A 132 -4.13 -19.91 9.50
C GLU A 132 -2.83 -19.76 8.68
N GLN A 133 -2.81 -18.83 7.72
CA GLN A 133 -1.61 -18.45 6.99
C GLN A 133 -0.68 -17.55 7.83
N PRO A 134 0.62 -17.47 7.50
CA PRO A 134 1.52 -16.48 8.10
C PRO A 134 0.99 -15.05 7.90
N VAL A 135 1.16 -14.19 8.90
CA VAL A 135 0.57 -12.84 8.87
C VAL A 135 1.12 -11.97 7.72
N CYS A 136 2.40 -12.17 7.34
CA CYS A 136 3.02 -11.49 6.22
C CYS A 136 2.42 -11.87 4.87
N VAL A 137 1.90 -13.10 4.74
CA VAL A 137 1.23 -13.61 3.53
C VAL A 137 -0.15 -12.97 3.42
N MET A 138 -0.93 -13.02 4.51
CA MET A 138 -2.29 -12.46 4.53
C MET A 138 -2.31 -10.94 4.30
N SER A 139 -1.38 -10.20 4.90
CA SER A 139 -1.33 -8.73 4.80
C SER A 139 -0.72 -8.21 3.49
N CYS A 140 -0.19 -9.07 2.62
CA CYS A 140 0.53 -8.65 1.43
C CYS A 140 -0.39 -7.97 0.41
N MET A 141 -0.37 -6.63 0.37
CA MET A 141 -1.22 -5.82 -0.52
C MET A 141 -1.08 -6.18 -2.00
N GLY A 142 0.15 -6.39 -2.48
CA GLY A 142 0.40 -6.79 -3.87
C GLY A 142 0.26 -8.30 -4.13
N LYS A 143 -0.11 -9.10 -3.12
CA LYS A 143 -0.14 -10.58 -3.16
C LYS A 143 1.16 -11.19 -3.72
N ALA A 144 2.29 -10.62 -3.33
CA ALA A 144 3.63 -11.02 -3.73
C ALA A 144 4.16 -12.24 -2.98
N ILE A 145 3.67 -12.51 -1.76
CA ILE A 145 4.20 -13.58 -0.91
C ILE A 145 3.24 -14.78 -0.98
N MET A 146 3.77 -15.93 -1.40
CA MET A 146 3.08 -17.22 -1.43
C MET A 146 3.71 -18.15 -0.40
N PHE A 147 2.90 -18.92 0.33
CA PHE A 147 3.37 -19.85 1.35
C PHE A 147 2.57 -21.14 1.31
N GLY A 148 3.23 -22.27 1.55
CA GLY A 148 2.55 -23.56 1.58
C GLY A 148 3.51 -24.74 1.68
N ASP A 149 2.94 -25.94 1.60
CA ASP A 149 3.69 -27.19 1.55
C ASP A 149 4.12 -27.49 0.11
N ILE A 150 5.43 -27.53 -0.14
CA ILE A 150 5.94 -27.79 -1.50
C ILE A 150 5.84 -29.25 -1.90
N ASN A 151 5.66 -30.17 -0.93
CA ASN A 151 5.41 -31.58 -1.21
C ASN A 151 3.95 -31.81 -1.66
N ASP A 152 3.03 -30.89 -1.37
CA ASP A 152 1.69 -30.89 -1.92
C ASP A 152 1.69 -30.26 -3.32
N LYS A 153 1.61 -31.10 -4.35
CA LYS A 153 1.55 -30.69 -5.76
C LYS A 153 0.35 -29.80 -6.10
N LYS A 154 -0.68 -29.76 -5.24
CA LYS A 154 -1.85 -28.88 -5.40
C LYS A 154 -1.67 -27.53 -4.72
N SER A 155 -0.62 -27.33 -3.92
CA SER A 155 -0.38 -26.05 -3.28
C SER A 155 0.05 -25.01 -4.30
N MET A 156 -0.41 -23.77 -4.10
CA MET A 156 -0.06 -22.65 -4.99
C MET A 156 1.45 -22.46 -5.15
N ILE A 157 2.20 -22.65 -4.06
CA ILE A 157 3.66 -22.55 -4.09
C ILE A 157 4.31 -23.69 -4.89
N SER A 158 3.82 -24.93 -4.78
CA SER A 158 4.37 -26.05 -5.55
C SER A 158 4.15 -25.85 -7.05
N ILE A 159 2.95 -25.38 -7.43
CA ILE A 159 2.63 -25.02 -8.82
C ILE A 159 3.53 -23.90 -9.31
N ALA A 160 3.65 -22.80 -8.56
CA ALA A 160 4.46 -21.65 -8.94
C ALA A 160 5.96 -22.01 -9.10
N LEU A 161 6.51 -22.80 -8.17
CA LEU A 161 7.90 -23.29 -8.27
C LEU A 161 8.13 -24.19 -9.50
N GLY A 162 7.10 -24.87 -9.99
CA GLY A 162 7.18 -25.74 -11.16
C GLY A 162 7.18 -25.02 -12.50
N ILE A 163 6.66 -23.78 -12.55
CA ILE A 163 6.48 -23.01 -13.80
C ILE A 163 7.36 -21.75 -13.88
N SER A 164 7.84 -21.25 -12.74
CA SER A 164 8.58 -20.00 -12.65
C SER A 164 10.09 -20.21 -12.56
N LYS A 165 10.86 -19.27 -13.10
CA LYS A 165 12.30 -19.19 -12.88
C LYS A 165 12.56 -18.55 -11.53
N VAL A 166 12.89 -19.37 -10.53
CA VAL A 166 13.15 -18.90 -9.17
C VAL A 166 14.63 -18.81 -8.84
N LYS A 167 14.95 -17.91 -7.91
CA LYS A 167 16.28 -17.69 -7.34
C LYS A 167 16.21 -17.85 -5.82
N VAL A 168 17.36 -18.04 -5.19
CA VAL A 168 17.52 -18.03 -3.73
C VAL A 168 18.56 -17.01 -3.33
N LEU A 169 18.54 -16.57 -2.07
CA LEU A 169 19.57 -15.67 -1.54
C LEU A 169 20.90 -16.39 -1.36
N ASP A 170 21.97 -15.69 -1.72
CA ASP A 170 23.38 -16.09 -1.57
C ASP A 170 23.58 -17.59 -1.87
N SER A 171 23.24 -17.98 -3.10
CA SER A 171 23.23 -19.38 -3.57
C SER A 171 24.54 -20.14 -3.31
N GLU A 172 25.67 -19.42 -3.32
CA GLU A 172 27.02 -19.90 -3.02
C GLU A 172 27.23 -20.38 -1.59
N GLN A 173 26.31 -20.06 -0.67
CA GLN A 173 26.35 -20.57 0.71
C GLN A 173 25.89 -22.04 0.80
N GLU A 174 25.31 -22.61 -0.27
CA GLU A 174 24.89 -24.01 -0.37
C GLU A 174 24.01 -24.52 0.79
N THR A 175 23.26 -23.62 1.43
CA THR A 175 22.48 -23.92 2.64
C THR A 175 21.15 -24.64 2.35
N GLY A 176 20.75 -24.73 1.08
CA GLY A 176 19.42 -25.18 0.66
C GLY A 176 18.27 -24.31 1.23
N PRO A 177 18.14 -23.03 0.85
CA PRO A 177 17.08 -22.15 1.33
C PRO A 177 15.66 -22.67 1.00
N GLY A 178 14.74 -22.51 1.95
CA GLY A 178 13.29 -22.72 1.80
C GLY A 178 12.51 -21.43 1.50
N VAL A 179 13.20 -20.35 1.16
CA VAL A 179 12.60 -19.11 0.67
C VAL A 179 13.14 -18.83 -0.72
N PHE A 180 12.23 -18.66 -1.67
CA PHE A 180 12.50 -18.48 -3.09
C PHE A 180 12.04 -17.10 -3.54
N TYR A 181 12.69 -16.57 -4.57
CA TYR A 181 12.41 -15.26 -5.15
C TYR A 181 12.14 -15.41 -6.65
N MET A 182 11.07 -14.79 -7.13
CA MET A 182 10.77 -14.66 -8.56
C MET A 182 11.04 -13.23 -9.00
N ILE A 183 11.71 -13.07 -10.13
CA ILE A 183 11.98 -11.79 -10.76
C ILE A 183 12.25 -12.02 -12.25
N ASP A 184 11.47 -11.35 -13.10
CA ASP A 184 11.51 -11.53 -14.55
C ASP A 184 12.29 -10.40 -15.24
N ARG A 185 12.32 -9.20 -14.66
CA ARG A 185 13.08 -8.07 -15.20
C ARG A 185 14.58 -8.21 -15.00
N GLU A 186 15.37 -7.71 -15.95
CA GLU A 186 16.80 -7.55 -15.76
C GLU A 186 17.04 -6.54 -14.63
N ILE A 187 17.68 -7.00 -13.57
CA ILE A 187 18.09 -6.13 -12.47
C ILE A 187 19.58 -5.86 -12.64
N GLY A 188 19.99 -4.61 -12.39
CA GLY A 188 21.39 -4.21 -12.45
C GLY A 188 22.29 -5.16 -11.65
N LYS A 189 23.56 -5.29 -12.08
CA LYS A 189 24.54 -6.22 -11.51
C LYS A 189 24.73 -6.08 -9.98
N GLU A 190 24.34 -4.95 -9.40
CA GLU A 190 24.42 -4.63 -7.97
C GLU A 190 23.20 -5.08 -7.16
N PHE A 191 22.13 -5.62 -7.78
CA PHE A 191 20.96 -6.06 -7.02
C PHE A 191 21.26 -7.32 -6.21
N PRO A 192 21.19 -7.25 -4.88
CA PRO A 192 21.70 -8.33 -4.07
C PRO A 192 20.62 -9.38 -3.86
N LEU A 193 20.51 -10.29 -4.82
CA LEU A 193 20.33 -11.70 -4.45
C LEU A 193 21.66 -12.34 -4.02
N LYS A 194 22.77 -11.62 -4.25
CA LYS A 194 24.11 -11.92 -3.78
C LYS A 194 24.71 -10.69 -3.10
N SER A 195 25.17 -10.85 -1.86
CA SER A 195 25.89 -9.88 -1.02
C SER A 195 25.04 -8.85 -0.25
N HIS A 196 25.34 -8.72 1.05
CA HIS A 196 24.84 -7.67 1.91
C HIS A 196 25.98 -6.76 2.32
N ASP A 197 25.90 -5.47 1.99
CA ASP A 197 26.62 -4.45 2.75
C ASP A 197 26.02 -4.40 4.16
N ILE A 198 26.85 -4.76 5.13
CA ILE A 198 26.50 -4.85 6.54
C ILE A 198 26.40 -3.43 7.10
N PRO A 199 25.22 -2.95 7.55
CA PRO A 199 25.19 -1.74 8.37
C PRO A 199 26.02 -2.02 9.64
N LYS A 200 26.95 -1.12 9.99
CA LYS A 200 27.76 -1.26 11.21
C LYS A 200 26.84 -1.53 12.41
N ARG A 201 26.87 -2.78 12.88
CA ARG A 201 26.03 -3.32 13.95
C ARG A 201 26.35 -2.56 15.24
N ARG A 202 25.36 -1.94 15.88
CA ARG A 202 25.54 -1.40 17.24
C ARG A 202 25.54 -2.57 18.21
N HIS A 203 26.62 -2.75 18.97
CA HIS A 203 26.57 -3.56 20.19
C HIS A 203 25.54 -2.92 21.12
N VAL A 204 24.39 -3.58 21.29
CA VAL A 204 23.42 -3.18 22.30
C VAL A 204 24.01 -3.62 23.64
N SER A 205 24.44 -2.66 24.45
CA SER A 205 24.83 -2.90 25.83
C SER A 205 23.65 -3.54 26.55
N LYS A 206 23.87 -4.61 27.32
CA LYS A 206 22.84 -5.22 28.17
C LYS A 206 22.22 -4.12 29.05
N VAL A 207 20.98 -3.74 28.78
CA VAL A 207 20.22 -2.87 29.69
C VAL A 207 19.71 -3.79 30.81
N PRO A 208 20.08 -3.57 32.08
CA PRO A 208 19.53 -4.36 33.16
C PRO A 208 18.06 -3.97 33.34
N VAL A 209 17.17 -4.83 32.86
CA VAL A 209 15.72 -4.71 33.10
C VAL A 209 15.36 -5.62 34.26
N LYS A 210 14.69 -5.06 35.26
CA LYS A 210 14.08 -5.82 36.36
C LYS A 210 12.93 -6.64 35.78
N GLN A 211 13.16 -7.94 35.57
CA GLN A 211 12.14 -8.86 35.09
C GLN A 211 11.09 -9.06 36.20
N VAL A 212 9.83 -8.80 35.86
CA VAL A 212 8.69 -9.36 36.58
C VAL A 212 8.07 -10.37 35.62
N PHE A 213 8.39 -11.64 35.83
CA PHE A 213 7.71 -12.75 35.15
C PHE A 213 6.71 -13.38 36.12
N PRO A 214 5.49 -13.72 35.66
CA PRO A 214 4.68 -14.72 36.34
C PRO A 214 5.30 -16.12 36.08
N GLU A 215 5.54 -16.87 37.15
CA GLU A 215 5.90 -18.29 37.07
C GLU A 215 4.67 -19.13 36.67
N SER A 216 4.81 -19.99 35.66
CA SER A 216 4.60 -21.45 35.75
C SER A 216 4.25 -22.09 34.40
N GLU A 217 4.85 -23.27 34.19
CA GLU A 217 4.61 -24.23 33.12
C GLU A 217 3.31 -25.00 33.40
N ASP A 218 2.26 -24.55 32.74
CA ASP A 218 1.10 -25.28 32.27
C ASP A 218 0.36 -24.17 31.53
N GLU A 219 0.25 -24.16 30.19
CA GLU A 219 -0.67 -23.20 29.57
C GLU A 219 -2.06 -23.53 30.15
N PRO A 220 -2.61 -22.71 31.09
CA PRO A 220 -3.96 -22.95 31.54
C PRO A 220 -4.80 -22.79 30.28
N ILE A 221 -5.82 -23.61 30.10
CA ILE A 221 -6.88 -23.30 29.13
C ILE A 221 -7.27 -21.86 29.41
N SER A 222 -6.89 -20.97 28.49
CA SER A 222 -7.02 -19.53 28.70
C SER A 222 -8.48 -19.26 29.01
N THR A 223 -8.77 -18.88 30.26
CA THR A 223 -10.11 -18.44 30.67
C THR A 223 -10.46 -17.10 30.05
N SER A 224 -9.53 -16.48 29.31
CA SER A 224 -9.78 -15.24 28.58
C SER A 224 -10.81 -15.44 27.48
N ILE A 225 -11.78 -14.53 27.43
CA ILE A 225 -12.78 -14.51 26.37
C ILE A 225 -12.13 -13.88 25.15
N ARG A 226 -11.65 -14.74 24.24
CA ARG A 226 -11.13 -14.32 22.92
C ARG A 226 -12.27 -14.20 21.93
N LYS A 227 -12.40 -13.05 21.29
CA LYS A 227 -13.33 -12.87 20.17
C LYS A 227 -12.71 -12.02 19.07
N THR A 228 -13.15 -12.29 17.85
CA THR A 228 -12.86 -11.45 16.69
C THR A 228 -14.01 -10.46 16.50
N VAL A 229 -13.70 -9.17 16.45
CA VAL A 229 -14.66 -8.10 16.16
C VAL A 229 -14.37 -7.56 14.77
N TYR A 230 -15.37 -7.56 13.89
CA TYR A 230 -15.28 -6.96 12.56
C TYR A 230 -15.66 -5.48 12.63
N THR A 231 -14.84 -4.62 12.02
CA THR A 231 -15.05 -3.17 11.98
C THR A 231 -14.32 -2.57 10.77
N ALA A 232 -14.30 -1.26 10.65
CA ALA A 232 -13.52 -0.52 9.64
C ALA A 232 -12.27 0.12 10.28
N ASP A 233 -11.20 0.19 9.49
CA ASP A 233 -10.01 0.98 9.82
C ASP A 233 -10.34 2.48 9.83
N SER A 234 -9.74 3.24 10.76
CA SER A 234 -9.91 4.70 10.84
C SER A 234 -8.58 5.44 10.71
N MET A 235 -7.53 4.77 10.20
CA MET A 235 -6.22 5.39 9.98
C MET A 235 -6.15 6.20 8.69
N CYS A 236 -7.07 5.96 7.74
CA CYS A 236 -7.22 6.78 6.55
C CYS A 236 -8.66 6.70 6.00
N PRO A 237 -9.05 7.58 5.06
CA PRO A 237 -10.41 7.61 4.53
C PRO A 237 -10.79 6.42 3.62
N ALA A 238 -9.94 5.39 3.52
CA ALA A 238 -10.28 4.17 2.79
C ALA A 238 -11.19 3.24 3.59
N GLU A 239 -11.20 3.39 4.92
CA GLU A 239 -12.06 2.62 5.84
C GLU A 239 -12.03 1.11 5.58
N CYS A 240 -10.82 0.58 5.30
CA CYS A 240 -10.63 -0.83 4.96
C CYS A 240 -11.26 -1.72 6.02
N ALA A 241 -12.00 -2.75 5.59
CA ALA A 241 -12.59 -3.72 6.51
C ALA A 241 -11.49 -4.50 7.25
N ILE A 242 -11.57 -4.51 8.58
CA ILE A 242 -10.62 -5.15 9.48
C ILE A 242 -11.30 -6.14 10.42
N SER A 243 -10.48 -7.00 10.99
CA SER A 243 -10.86 -7.87 12.09
C SER A 243 -9.91 -7.63 13.27
N VAL A 244 -10.48 -7.46 14.45
CA VAL A 244 -9.74 -7.10 15.67
C VAL A 244 -9.87 -8.27 16.65
N LEU A 245 -8.73 -8.83 17.04
CA LEU A 245 -8.69 -9.78 18.15
C LEU A 245 -8.85 -9.01 19.46
N VAL A 246 -9.92 -9.32 20.19
CA VAL A 246 -10.23 -8.75 21.50
C VAL A 246 -10.11 -9.87 22.53
N GLU A 247 -9.35 -9.61 23.58
CA GLU A 247 -9.18 -10.50 24.73
C GLU A 247 -9.59 -9.73 25.98
N ASP A 248 -10.57 -10.24 26.72
CA ASP A 248 -11.04 -9.64 27.98
C ASP A 248 -11.41 -8.15 27.85
N GLY A 249 -12.05 -7.80 26.72
CA GLY A 249 -12.46 -6.42 26.42
C GLY A 249 -11.34 -5.52 25.90
N VAL A 250 -10.11 -6.02 25.77
CA VAL A 250 -8.95 -5.27 25.28
C VAL A 250 -8.61 -5.68 23.86
N ALA A 251 -8.53 -4.72 22.93
CA ALA A 251 -8.08 -4.98 21.56
C ALA A 251 -6.56 -5.29 21.56
N LYS A 252 -6.18 -6.46 21.04
CA LYS A 252 -4.80 -6.97 21.06
C LYS A 252 -4.11 -6.90 19.71
N LYS A 253 -4.81 -7.29 18.63
CA LYS A 253 -4.24 -7.37 17.27
C LYS A 253 -5.26 -6.91 16.24
N ILE A 254 -4.79 -6.32 15.14
CA ILE A 254 -5.62 -5.92 14.00
C ILE A 254 -5.15 -6.70 12.76
N TYR A 255 -6.08 -7.30 12.04
CA TYR A 255 -5.87 -7.99 10.79
C TYR A 255 -6.79 -7.42 9.71
N GLY A 256 -6.45 -7.61 8.43
CA GLY A 256 -7.41 -7.38 7.36
C GLY A 256 -8.57 -8.38 7.44
N ASN A 257 -9.77 -7.95 7.08
CA ASN A 257 -10.93 -8.85 7.06
C ASN A 257 -10.90 -9.75 5.81
N PRO A 258 -10.76 -11.08 5.95
CA PRO A 258 -10.74 -12.01 4.80
C PRO A 258 -12.09 -12.10 4.07
N HIS A 259 -13.19 -11.66 4.69
CA HIS A 259 -14.52 -11.66 4.08
C HIS A 259 -14.80 -10.39 3.26
N SER A 260 -13.87 -9.44 3.25
CA SER A 260 -13.96 -8.22 2.45
C SER A 260 -13.68 -8.51 0.99
N LEU A 261 -14.59 -8.15 0.08
CA LEU A 261 -14.31 -8.23 -1.36
C LEU A 261 -13.20 -7.25 -1.79
N ASN A 262 -13.12 -6.09 -1.15
CA ASN A 262 -12.20 -5.02 -1.54
C ASN A 262 -10.74 -5.30 -1.18
N SER A 263 -10.50 -5.99 -0.07
CA SER A 263 -9.15 -6.22 0.45
C SER A 263 -8.82 -7.70 0.61
N ASN A 264 -9.80 -8.58 0.75
CA ASN A 264 -9.64 -10.04 0.92
C ASN A 264 -8.52 -10.39 1.92
N GLY A 265 -8.58 -9.77 3.11
CA GLY A 265 -7.60 -9.97 4.17
C GLY A 265 -6.31 -9.16 4.06
N THR A 266 -6.02 -8.53 2.91
CA THR A 266 -4.87 -7.64 2.77
C THR A 266 -5.02 -6.40 3.63
N PHE A 267 -3.89 -5.88 4.12
CA PHE A 267 -3.92 -4.79 5.08
C PHE A 267 -2.60 -4.03 5.12
N CYS A 268 -2.66 -2.69 5.11
CA CYS A 268 -1.45 -1.87 5.06
C CYS A 268 -0.78 -1.71 6.42
N ALA A 269 0.47 -1.22 6.41
CA ALA A 269 1.24 -0.96 7.62
C ALA A 269 0.56 0.02 8.60
N LYS A 270 -0.14 1.04 8.10
CA LYS A 270 -0.82 2.04 8.94
C LYS A 270 -1.88 1.39 9.83
N GLY A 271 -2.78 0.62 9.21
CA GLY A 271 -3.85 -0.04 9.93
C GLY A 271 -3.33 -1.09 10.91
N ALA A 272 -2.27 -1.82 10.55
CA ALA A 272 -1.63 -2.79 11.44
C ALA A 272 -1.06 -2.15 12.72
N ALA A 273 -0.62 -0.90 12.62
CA ALA A 273 -0.10 -0.12 13.74
C ALA A 273 -1.19 0.66 14.52
N GLY A 274 -2.47 0.59 14.12
CA GLY A 274 -3.53 1.47 14.63
C GLY A 274 -3.73 1.44 16.16
N LEU A 275 -3.44 0.30 16.81
CA LEU A 275 -3.54 0.18 18.27
C LEU A 275 -2.58 1.12 19.02
N GLN A 276 -1.47 1.54 18.39
CA GLN A 276 -0.52 2.46 19.01
C GLN A 276 -1.14 3.83 19.31
N LEU A 277 -2.09 4.30 18.50
CA LEU A 277 -2.81 5.54 18.78
C LEU A 277 -3.76 5.37 19.97
N THR A 278 -4.47 4.24 20.03
CA THR A 278 -5.44 3.96 21.10
C THR A 278 -4.77 3.85 22.47
N TYR A 279 -3.60 3.22 22.52
CA TYR A 279 -2.84 2.96 23.74
C TYR A 279 -1.66 3.90 23.94
N SER A 280 -1.58 4.99 23.17
CA SER A 280 -0.51 5.98 23.31
C SER A 280 -0.49 6.54 24.74
N PRO A 281 0.68 6.63 25.40
CA PRO A 281 0.80 7.27 26.70
C PRO A 281 0.47 8.77 26.64
N HIS A 282 0.53 9.37 25.45
CA HIS A 282 0.24 10.79 25.21
C HIS A 282 -1.22 11.05 24.83
N ARG A 283 -2.08 10.03 24.83
CA ARG A 283 -3.50 10.19 24.50
C ARG A 283 -4.20 11.07 25.55
N ILE A 284 -4.84 12.14 25.11
CA ILE A 284 -5.72 12.98 25.93
C ILE A 284 -7.00 12.19 26.25
N LYS A 285 -7.36 12.12 27.53
CA LYS A 285 -8.47 11.28 28.04
C LYS A 285 -9.64 12.08 28.59
N THR A 286 -9.43 13.36 28.87
CA THR A 286 -10.34 14.25 29.58
C THR A 286 -10.41 15.60 28.85
N PRO A 287 -11.57 16.30 28.87
CA PRO A 287 -11.65 17.67 28.39
C PRO A 287 -10.71 18.60 29.14
N MET A 288 -10.16 19.60 28.44
CA MET A 288 -9.23 20.57 29.01
C MET A 288 -9.62 22.01 28.66
N MET A 289 -9.50 22.90 29.64
CA MET A 289 -9.69 24.35 29.47
C MET A 289 -8.35 25.06 29.52
N ARG A 290 -8.12 25.96 28.55
CA ARG A 290 -6.95 26.84 28.56
C ARG A 290 -7.08 27.88 29.67
N THR A 291 -6.02 28.05 30.47
CA THR A 291 -5.98 28.98 31.61
C THR A 291 -5.03 30.16 31.42
N GLY A 292 -4.23 30.15 30.35
CA GLY A 292 -3.32 31.24 29.98
C GLY A 292 -3.58 31.81 28.57
N GLU A 293 -2.64 32.63 28.11
CA GLU A 293 -2.65 33.16 26.75
C GLU A 293 -2.43 32.05 25.72
N ARG A 294 -2.91 32.27 24.48
CA ARG A 294 -2.75 31.30 23.40
C ARG A 294 -1.26 31.12 23.10
N GLY A 295 -0.77 29.89 23.22
CA GLY A 295 0.63 29.53 23.00
C GLY A 295 1.44 29.29 24.28
N GLU A 296 0.89 29.56 25.47
CA GLU A 296 1.60 29.35 26.75
C GLU A 296 1.55 27.91 27.29
N ASP A 297 0.81 27.02 26.63
CA ASP A 297 0.61 25.63 27.04
C ASP A 297 0.09 25.45 28.50
N LYS A 298 -0.77 26.36 28.94
CA LYS A 298 -1.42 26.31 30.28
C LYS A 298 -2.83 25.75 30.17
N TRP A 299 -3.03 24.55 30.70
CA TRP A 299 -4.30 23.80 30.64
C TRP A 299 -4.73 23.30 32.02
N LYS A 300 -6.04 23.18 32.20
CA LYS A 300 -6.68 22.57 33.37
C LYS A 300 -7.72 21.55 32.90
N GLU A 301 -7.70 20.36 33.48
CA GLU A 301 -8.76 19.38 33.26
C GLU A 301 -10.11 19.88 33.79
N ILE A 302 -11.17 19.62 33.03
CA ILE A 302 -12.55 19.96 33.38
C ILE A 302 -13.49 18.80 33.03
N THR A 303 -14.71 18.83 33.56
CA THR A 303 -15.73 17.84 33.23
C THR A 303 -16.32 18.05 31.84
N TRP A 304 -16.98 17.02 31.30
CA TRP A 304 -17.70 17.11 30.03
C TRP A 304 -18.83 18.15 30.06
N ASP A 305 -19.57 18.23 31.17
CA ASP A 305 -20.66 19.20 31.33
C ASP A 305 -20.12 20.64 31.35
N GLU A 306 -19.06 20.90 32.12
CA GLU A 306 -18.39 22.21 32.14
C GLU A 306 -17.86 22.61 30.75
N ALA A 307 -17.29 21.66 30.00
CA ALA A 307 -16.77 21.91 28.66
C ALA A 307 -17.91 22.26 27.68
N ALA A 308 -18.97 21.46 27.67
CA ALA A 308 -20.13 21.65 26.80
C ALA A 308 -20.83 22.99 27.10
N ASP A 309 -21.11 23.28 28.38
CA ASP A 309 -21.75 24.53 28.80
C ASP A 309 -20.90 25.76 28.44
N HIS A 310 -19.59 25.68 28.63
CA HIS A 310 -18.69 26.78 28.29
C HIS A 310 -18.68 27.06 26.78
N ILE A 311 -18.56 26.01 25.96
CA ILE A 311 -18.57 26.11 24.50
C ILE A 311 -19.92 26.67 24.02
N ALA A 312 -21.03 26.11 24.49
CA ALA A 312 -22.38 26.54 24.11
C ALA A 312 -22.62 28.01 24.47
N LYS A 313 -22.27 28.43 25.70
CA LYS A 313 -22.40 29.83 26.15
C LYS A 313 -21.61 30.79 25.26
N LYS A 314 -20.38 30.43 24.89
CA LYS A 314 -19.55 31.23 23.98
C LYS A 314 -20.14 31.31 22.58
N MET A 315 -20.57 30.19 22.00
CA MET A 315 -21.17 30.14 20.67
C MET A 315 -22.47 30.96 20.60
N ILE A 316 -23.35 30.83 21.59
CA ILE A 316 -24.60 31.60 21.67
C ILE A 316 -24.29 33.10 21.81
N GLY A 317 -23.35 33.48 22.67
CA GLY A 317 -22.95 34.88 22.82
C GLY A 317 -22.41 35.49 21.52
N ILE A 318 -21.55 34.77 20.80
CA ILE A 318 -21.04 35.19 19.48
C ILE A 318 -22.19 35.35 18.49
N LYS A 319 -23.10 34.37 18.42
CA LYS A 319 -24.27 34.43 17.53
C LYS A 319 -25.16 35.64 17.82
N GLN A 320 -25.42 35.94 19.09
CA GLN A 320 -26.24 37.07 19.50
C GLN A 320 -25.58 38.42 19.16
N GLN A 321 -24.25 38.50 19.24
CA GLN A 321 -23.53 39.75 19.01
C GLN A 321 -23.23 40.01 17.52
N TYR A 322 -22.88 38.98 16.76
CA TYR A 322 -22.32 39.10 15.41
C TYR A 322 -23.06 38.32 14.33
N GLY A 323 -24.10 37.56 14.69
CA GLY A 323 -24.77 36.62 13.79
C GLY A 323 -24.11 35.23 13.78
N PRO A 324 -24.83 34.19 13.32
CA PRO A 324 -24.29 32.83 13.28
C PRO A 324 -23.10 32.67 12.31
N GLU A 325 -23.00 33.51 11.28
CA GLU A 325 -21.93 33.49 10.28
C GLU A 325 -20.55 33.81 10.89
N ALA A 326 -20.49 34.40 12.08
CA ALA A 326 -19.24 34.67 12.79
C ALA A 326 -18.55 33.39 13.34
N VAL A 327 -19.18 32.22 13.19
CA VAL A 327 -18.63 30.93 13.58
C VAL A 327 -18.47 30.05 12.34
N PHE A 328 -17.28 29.45 12.19
CA PHE A 328 -17.04 28.40 11.19
C PHE A 328 -16.81 27.05 11.89
N MET A 329 -17.12 25.96 11.20
CA MET A 329 -16.81 24.59 11.61
C MET A 329 -15.94 23.93 10.54
N ASP A 330 -14.87 23.28 10.97
CA ASP A 330 -13.95 22.48 10.18
C ASP A 330 -13.91 21.04 10.73
N CYS A 331 -14.06 20.04 9.87
CA CYS A 331 -14.06 18.62 10.23
C CYS A 331 -13.36 17.71 9.21
N GLY A 332 -13.26 16.43 9.55
CA GLY A 332 -12.76 15.40 8.63
C GLY A 332 -13.71 15.16 7.44
N ASP A 333 -13.22 14.46 6.41
CA ASP A 333 -13.96 14.22 5.16
C ASP A 333 -15.07 13.14 5.31
N VAL A 334 -14.82 12.04 6.04
CA VAL A 334 -15.66 10.82 5.90
C VAL A 334 -16.41 10.40 7.18
N THR A 335 -15.75 10.29 8.34
CA THR A 335 -16.35 9.60 9.50
C THR A 335 -17.35 10.41 10.32
N ASP A 336 -17.26 11.75 10.33
CA ASP A 336 -17.99 12.60 11.28
C ASP A 336 -18.62 13.85 10.66
N ARG A 337 -18.36 14.11 9.37
CA ARG A 337 -18.82 15.31 8.65
C ARG A 337 -20.31 15.59 8.82
N GLU A 338 -21.15 14.58 8.58
CA GLU A 338 -22.61 14.74 8.57
C GLU A 338 -23.16 15.21 9.93
N ALA A 339 -22.60 14.73 11.03
CA ALA A 339 -23.04 15.12 12.37
C ALA A 339 -22.67 16.58 12.66
N TYR A 340 -21.45 17.00 12.31
CA TYR A 340 -21.01 18.38 12.47
C TYR A 340 -21.79 19.34 11.55
N TYR A 341 -21.98 18.99 10.29
CA TYR A 341 -22.69 19.85 9.33
C TYR A 341 -24.13 20.08 9.76
N ARG A 342 -24.84 19.01 10.18
CA ARG A 342 -26.21 19.14 10.70
C ARG A 342 -26.28 20.06 11.92
N LEU A 343 -25.35 19.93 12.87
CA LEU A 343 -25.31 20.78 14.06
C LEU A 343 -25.08 22.25 13.69
N PHE A 344 -24.15 22.54 12.79
CA PHE A 344 -23.79 23.92 12.45
C PHE A 344 -24.77 24.59 11.48
N HIS A 345 -25.43 23.83 10.60
CA HIS A 345 -26.57 24.32 9.84
C HIS A 345 -27.77 24.61 10.75
N ALA A 346 -28.02 23.78 11.77
CA ALA A 346 -29.04 24.06 12.79
C ALA A 346 -28.67 25.27 13.67
N PHE A 347 -27.38 25.45 13.97
CA PHE A 347 -26.87 26.68 14.58
C PHE A 347 -27.10 27.91 13.68
N GLY A 348 -27.24 27.72 12.37
CA GLY A 348 -27.58 28.75 11.39
C GLY A 348 -26.37 29.33 10.67
N THR A 349 -25.18 28.72 10.78
CA THR A 349 -24.01 29.18 10.01
C THR A 349 -23.93 28.42 8.68
N PRO A 350 -23.69 29.12 7.56
CA PRO A 350 -23.34 28.48 6.29
C PRO A 350 -21.86 28.08 6.23
N ASN A 351 -21.04 28.49 7.21
CA ASN A 351 -19.58 28.36 7.17
C ASN A 351 -19.13 26.98 7.70
N THR A 352 -19.51 25.92 6.98
CA THR A 352 -19.07 24.55 7.22
C THR A 352 -18.07 24.13 6.14
N ILE A 353 -16.88 23.72 6.56
CA ILE A 353 -15.78 23.31 5.68
C ILE A 353 -15.29 21.93 6.15
N ASP A 354 -14.72 21.15 5.24
CA ASP A 354 -14.07 19.89 5.55
C ASP A 354 -12.73 19.77 4.82
N HIS A 355 -11.91 18.82 5.25
CA HIS A 355 -10.62 18.49 4.62
C HIS A 355 -10.69 18.32 3.08
N GLY A 356 -11.83 17.90 2.53
CA GLY A 356 -12.03 17.73 1.10
C GLY A 356 -11.78 19.02 0.31
N SER A 357 -11.98 20.20 0.91
CA SER A 357 -11.80 21.50 0.22
C SER A 357 -10.38 21.78 -0.25
N ILE A 358 -9.38 21.12 0.34
CA ILE A 358 -7.96 21.25 -0.04
C ILE A 358 -7.44 20.05 -0.83
N CYS A 359 -8.26 19.01 -1.03
CA CYS A 359 -7.80 17.69 -1.45
C CYS A 359 -8.25 17.29 -2.86
N ASP A 360 -9.54 16.99 -3.04
CA ASP A 360 -10.08 16.44 -4.29
C ASP A 360 -11.12 17.31 -5.04
N PRO A 361 -11.26 18.64 -4.80
CA PRO A 361 -12.36 19.40 -5.38
C PRO A 361 -12.26 19.46 -6.90
N ASN A 362 -11.08 19.75 -7.46
CA ASN A 362 -10.92 19.86 -8.92
C ASN A 362 -11.19 18.52 -9.63
N ARG A 363 -10.77 17.40 -9.02
CA ARG A 363 -11.08 16.06 -9.52
C ARG A 363 -12.59 15.83 -9.55
N LYS A 364 -13.30 16.11 -8.45
CA LYS A 364 -14.76 15.95 -8.36
C LYS A 364 -15.48 16.79 -9.40
N TRP A 365 -15.13 18.07 -9.50
CA TRP A 365 -15.78 18.99 -10.43
C TRP A 365 -15.53 18.63 -11.89
N GLY A 366 -14.29 18.32 -12.26
CA GLY A 366 -13.95 17.89 -13.63
C GLY A 366 -14.72 16.64 -14.04
N GLN A 367 -14.76 15.62 -13.17
CA GLN A 367 -15.51 14.39 -13.44
C GLN A 367 -17.02 14.63 -13.48
N ARG A 368 -17.57 15.42 -12.55
CA ARG A 368 -19.01 15.73 -12.50
C ARG A 368 -19.49 16.48 -13.72
N ILE A 369 -18.72 17.45 -14.22
CA ILE A 369 -19.06 18.21 -15.42
C ILE A 369 -19.05 17.31 -16.65
N MET A 370 -18.07 16.41 -16.76
CA MET A 370 -17.89 15.57 -17.95
C MET A 370 -18.75 14.31 -17.98
N LEU A 371 -18.98 13.68 -16.83
CA LEU A 371 -19.56 12.34 -16.72
C LEU A 371 -20.86 12.31 -15.88
N GLY A 372 -21.21 13.41 -15.20
CA GLY A 372 -22.35 13.46 -14.28
C GLY A 372 -22.10 12.78 -12.92
N ASP A 373 -20.92 12.20 -12.70
CA ASP A 373 -20.49 11.56 -11.46
C ASP A 373 -19.23 12.25 -10.91
N GLU A 374 -19.19 12.49 -9.60
CA GLU A 374 -18.07 13.13 -8.91
C GLU A 374 -16.87 12.18 -8.69
N ARG A 375 -17.06 10.85 -8.73
CA ARG A 375 -16.01 9.87 -8.43
C ARG A 375 -16.09 8.58 -9.26
N PRO A 376 -16.09 8.66 -10.61
CA PRO A 376 -15.90 7.46 -11.42
C PRO A 376 -14.53 6.83 -11.11
N LEU A 377 -14.54 5.52 -10.83
CA LEU A 377 -13.34 4.74 -10.55
C LEU A 377 -12.89 3.98 -11.81
N PRO A 378 -11.59 3.87 -12.07
CA PRO A 378 -11.07 3.06 -13.16
C PRO A 378 -11.33 1.57 -12.91
N ASP A 379 -11.50 0.80 -13.98
CA ASP A 379 -11.82 -0.63 -13.92
C ASP A 379 -10.59 -1.50 -13.59
N VAL A 380 -10.00 -1.25 -12.43
CA VAL A 380 -8.83 -1.94 -11.88
C VAL A 380 -9.12 -2.59 -10.53
N GLN A 381 -10.32 -2.37 -9.99
CA GLN A 381 -10.76 -2.98 -8.74
C GLN A 381 -11.23 -4.41 -8.98
N ARG A 382 -10.57 -5.39 -8.36
CA ARG A 382 -10.97 -6.81 -8.38
C ARG A 382 -10.64 -7.48 -7.04
N PRO A 383 -11.45 -8.45 -6.58
CA PRO A 383 -12.68 -8.93 -7.21
C PRO A 383 -13.88 -7.99 -6.99
N LEU A 384 -14.86 -8.05 -7.89
CA LEU A 384 -16.13 -7.31 -7.79
C LEU A 384 -17.33 -8.24 -8.05
N LEU A 385 -18.44 -7.99 -7.37
CA LEU A 385 -19.71 -8.62 -7.70
C LEU A 385 -20.37 -7.83 -8.84
N ILE A 386 -20.59 -8.49 -9.98
CA ILE A 386 -21.17 -7.90 -11.18
C ILE A 386 -22.50 -8.59 -11.47
N ARG A 387 -23.47 -7.86 -12.02
CA ARG A 387 -24.70 -8.44 -12.56
C ARG A 387 -24.52 -8.73 -14.04
N ASN A 388 -24.89 -9.94 -14.47
CA ASN A 388 -25.04 -10.25 -15.88
C ASN A 388 -26.34 -9.62 -16.44
N ASP A 389 -26.56 -9.77 -17.74
CA ASP A 389 -27.75 -9.24 -18.44
C ASP A 389 -29.07 -9.82 -17.91
N ASP A 390 -29.03 -11.04 -17.36
CA ASP A 390 -30.17 -11.70 -16.71
C ASP A 390 -30.40 -11.21 -15.25
N GLY A 391 -29.55 -10.31 -14.75
CA GLY A 391 -29.62 -9.73 -13.41
C GLY A 391 -29.00 -10.58 -12.30
N GLU A 392 -28.43 -11.75 -12.61
CA GLU A 392 -27.74 -12.62 -11.65
C GLU A 392 -26.39 -12.03 -11.23
N LEU A 393 -26.10 -12.10 -9.93
CA LEU A 393 -24.81 -11.67 -9.38
C LEU A 393 -23.78 -12.79 -9.51
N TYR A 394 -22.62 -12.46 -10.08
CA TYR A 394 -21.45 -13.32 -10.09
C TYR A 394 -20.20 -12.56 -9.63
N LEU A 395 -19.23 -13.28 -9.10
CA LEU A 395 -17.95 -12.71 -8.70
C LEU A 395 -17.02 -12.66 -9.92
N ASN A 396 -16.65 -11.45 -10.35
CA ASN A 396 -15.57 -11.24 -11.29
C ASN A 396 -14.27 -10.97 -10.53
N ASP A 397 -13.37 -11.95 -10.53
CA ASP A 397 -12.06 -11.87 -9.89
C ASP A 397 -10.89 -11.71 -10.87
N LYS A 398 -11.19 -11.64 -12.17
CA LYS A 398 -10.19 -11.45 -13.22
C LYS A 398 -9.98 -9.98 -13.51
N HIS A 399 -8.72 -9.60 -13.71
CA HIS A 399 -8.40 -8.28 -14.22
C HIS A 399 -8.69 -8.22 -15.72
N ASP A 400 -9.07 -7.06 -16.25
CA ASP A 400 -9.36 -6.87 -17.67
C ASP A 400 -8.46 -5.81 -18.33
N ALA A 401 -7.88 -4.91 -17.53
CA ALA A 401 -7.02 -3.83 -18.00
C ALA A 401 -5.77 -4.39 -18.71
N LYS A 402 -5.45 -3.83 -19.87
CA LYS A 402 -4.22 -4.08 -20.64
C LYS A 402 -3.26 -2.90 -20.60
N LEU A 403 -3.73 -1.72 -20.23
CA LEU A 403 -2.89 -0.56 -19.95
C LEU A 403 -3.48 0.26 -18.80
N ILE A 404 -2.64 0.70 -17.88
CA ILE A 404 -2.98 1.60 -16.78
C ILE A 404 -2.03 2.80 -16.84
N LEU A 405 -2.60 4.00 -16.99
CA LEU A 405 -1.89 5.27 -17.01
C LEU A 405 -2.17 6.05 -15.72
N ASN A 406 -1.17 6.21 -14.88
CA ASN A 406 -1.27 6.99 -13.65
C ASN A 406 -0.63 8.36 -13.83
N VAL A 407 -1.39 9.43 -13.58
CA VAL A 407 -0.90 10.82 -13.67
C VAL A 407 -0.94 11.45 -12.28
N GLY A 408 0.23 11.70 -11.68
CA GLY A 408 0.36 12.31 -10.35
C GLY A 408 -0.27 11.49 -9.20
N VAL A 409 -0.47 10.18 -9.38
CA VAL A 409 -1.11 9.28 -8.42
C VAL A 409 -0.15 8.18 -7.94
N ASN A 410 -0.10 8.00 -6.61
CA ASN A 410 0.88 7.12 -5.96
C ASN A 410 0.26 5.99 -5.11
N PRO A 411 -0.43 5.02 -5.74
CA PRO A 411 -1.17 3.99 -5.01
C PRO A 411 -0.28 3.12 -4.12
N PHE A 412 0.97 2.89 -4.51
CA PHE A 412 1.88 2.00 -3.78
C PHE A 412 2.58 2.66 -2.58
N VAL A 413 2.50 3.99 -2.46
CA VAL A 413 2.97 4.75 -1.29
C VAL A 413 1.79 5.09 -0.39
N ALA A 414 0.77 5.75 -0.94
CA ALA A 414 -0.40 6.17 -0.19
C ALA A 414 -1.13 4.97 0.43
N THR A 415 -1.18 3.85 -0.32
CA THR A 415 -1.85 2.58 0.04
C THR A 415 -3.32 2.71 0.44
N ARG A 416 -3.90 3.91 0.33
CA ARG A 416 -5.32 4.25 0.53
C ARG A 416 -6.18 3.52 -0.50
N PHE A 417 -5.68 3.37 -1.72
CA PHE A 417 -6.37 2.68 -2.81
C PHE A 417 -5.97 1.20 -2.79
N SER A 418 -6.55 0.43 -1.87
CA SER A 418 -6.26 -1.00 -1.72
C SER A 418 -6.46 -1.74 -3.05
N TYR A 419 -7.52 -1.39 -3.77
CA TYR A 419 -7.87 -1.97 -5.06
C TYR A 419 -6.80 -1.73 -6.13
N MET A 420 -6.12 -0.57 -6.17
CA MET A 420 -4.97 -0.36 -7.06
C MET A 420 -3.72 -1.10 -6.57
N SER A 421 -3.53 -1.16 -5.25
CA SER A 421 -2.36 -1.80 -4.63
C SER A 421 -2.28 -3.30 -4.94
N SER A 422 -3.43 -3.97 -5.06
CA SER A 422 -3.53 -5.35 -5.53
C SER A 422 -3.82 -5.46 -7.03
N GLY A 423 -4.64 -4.54 -7.57
CA GLY A 423 -5.17 -4.60 -8.92
C GLY A 423 -4.14 -4.34 -10.01
N ILE A 424 -3.22 -3.39 -9.80
CA ILE A 424 -2.17 -3.11 -10.78
C ILE A 424 -1.21 -4.31 -10.90
N PRO A 425 -0.63 -4.86 -9.81
CA PRO A 425 0.18 -6.09 -9.91
C PRO A 425 -0.60 -7.30 -10.45
N GLY A 426 -1.89 -7.42 -10.10
CA GLY A 426 -2.78 -8.47 -10.61
C GLY A 426 -2.96 -8.38 -12.13
N ALA A 427 -3.35 -7.22 -12.65
CA ALA A 427 -3.52 -6.98 -14.08
C ALA A 427 -2.23 -7.19 -14.87
N ARG A 428 -1.08 -6.78 -14.33
CA ARG A 428 0.23 -7.04 -14.94
C ARG A 428 0.48 -8.53 -15.11
N ALA A 429 0.26 -9.31 -14.05
CA ALA A 429 0.54 -10.73 -14.04
C ALA A 429 -0.48 -11.57 -14.83
N GLU A 430 -1.75 -11.17 -14.85
CA GLU A 430 -2.83 -11.93 -15.50
C GLU A 430 -2.98 -11.59 -16.99
N ASN A 431 -2.75 -10.32 -17.36
CA ASN A 431 -3.04 -9.81 -18.71
C ASN A 431 -1.85 -9.15 -19.41
N ASN A 432 -0.64 -9.23 -18.85
CA ASN A 432 0.51 -8.49 -19.36
C ASN A 432 0.22 -6.98 -19.47
N CYS A 433 -0.55 -6.45 -18.52
CA CYS A 433 -0.96 -5.05 -18.51
C CYS A 433 0.25 -4.12 -18.47
N LYS A 434 0.30 -3.16 -19.40
CA LYS A 434 1.30 -2.08 -19.36
C LYS A 434 0.96 -1.08 -18.26
N TYR A 435 1.94 -0.70 -17.46
CA TYR A 435 1.78 0.29 -16.40
C TYR A 435 2.67 1.49 -16.66
N ILE A 436 2.05 2.66 -16.80
CA ILE A 436 2.72 3.93 -17.11
C ILE A 436 2.48 4.89 -15.95
N VAL A 437 3.52 5.55 -15.47
CA VAL A 437 3.45 6.54 -14.40
C VAL A 437 4.05 7.86 -14.87
N ILE A 438 3.24 8.91 -14.87
CA ILE A 438 3.65 10.30 -15.05
C ILE A 438 3.69 10.93 -13.66
N ASP A 439 4.89 11.19 -13.15
CA ASP A 439 5.12 11.77 -11.83
C ASP A 439 6.52 12.39 -11.78
N PRO A 440 6.72 13.62 -11.27
CA PRO A 440 8.05 14.21 -11.11
C PRO A 440 8.98 13.37 -10.22
N SER A 441 8.44 12.52 -9.33
CA SER A 441 9.18 11.72 -8.37
C SER A 441 9.21 10.23 -8.75
N HIS A 442 10.36 9.58 -8.57
CA HIS A 442 10.49 8.13 -8.72
C HIS A 442 9.95 7.37 -7.49
N THR A 443 8.63 7.32 -7.37
CA THR A 443 7.90 6.72 -6.24
C THR A 443 7.91 5.19 -6.29
N ASN A 444 7.29 4.54 -5.30
CA ASN A 444 7.08 3.08 -5.37
C ASN A 444 6.22 2.67 -6.56
N SER A 445 5.28 3.53 -6.99
CA SER A 445 4.45 3.30 -8.18
C SER A 445 5.31 3.33 -9.43
N ALA A 446 6.14 4.37 -9.58
CA ALA A 446 7.08 4.49 -10.70
C ALA A 446 8.09 3.33 -10.75
N ALA A 447 8.53 2.83 -9.59
CA ALA A 447 9.46 1.70 -9.49
C ALA A 447 8.93 0.37 -10.07
N LEU A 448 7.61 0.21 -10.17
CA LEU A 448 6.94 -0.94 -10.78
C LEU A 448 6.39 -0.63 -12.18
N ALA A 449 6.48 0.60 -12.66
CA ALA A 449 6.02 0.99 -13.98
C ALA A 449 6.93 0.42 -15.07
N ASP A 450 6.35 0.13 -16.23
CA ASP A 450 7.13 -0.14 -17.45
C ASP A 450 7.71 1.15 -18.03
N ILE A 451 6.98 2.26 -17.85
CA ILE A 451 7.37 3.59 -18.31
C ILE A 451 7.14 4.58 -17.17
N TRP A 452 8.19 5.29 -16.77
CA TRP A 452 8.11 6.43 -15.87
C TRP A 452 8.51 7.71 -16.61
N LEU A 453 7.66 8.73 -16.54
CA LEU A 453 7.91 10.04 -17.14
C LEU A 453 8.02 11.11 -16.04
N PRO A 454 9.23 11.64 -15.78
CA PRO A 454 9.49 12.67 -14.77
C PRO A 454 9.06 14.05 -15.28
N ILE A 455 7.76 14.30 -15.30
CA ILE A 455 7.18 15.55 -15.80
C ILE A 455 7.57 16.75 -14.92
N ILE A 456 7.73 17.93 -15.52
CA ILE A 456 7.82 19.19 -14.77
C ILE A 456 6.51 19.43 -14.00
N PRO A 457 6.54 19.67 -12.68
CA PRO A 457 5.33 19.90 -11.89
C PRO A 457 4.44 21.01 -12.45
N GLY A 458 3.12 20.77 -12.52
CA GLY A 458 2.13 21.72 -13.01
C GLY A 458 1.96 21.75 -14.53
N THR A 459 2.56 20.81 -15.26
CA THR A 459 2.51 20.76 -16.74
C THR A 459 1.75 19.54 -17.28
N ASP A 460 1.06 18.79 -16.41
CA ASP A 460 0.29 17.59 -16.76
C ASP A 460 -0.79 17.86 -17.82
N ALA A 461 -1.49 18.99 -17.71
CA ALA A 461 -2.51 19.39 -18.69
C ALA A 461 -1.91 19.63 -20.09
N ALA A 462 -0.67 20.15 -20.16
CA ALA A 462 0.03 20.34 -21.43
C ALA A 462 0.37 18.99 -22.08
N LEU A 463 0.85 18.03 -21.28
CA LEU A 463 1.11 16.66 -21.74
C LEU A 463 -0.17 15.99 -22.25
N LEU A 464 -1.24 16.00 -21.44
CA LEU A 464 -2.52 15.37 -21.80
C LEU A 464 -3.15 16.00 -23.06
N ALA A 465 -3.06 17.32 -23.22
CA ALA A 465 -3.54 18.00 -24.42
C ALA A 465 -2.73 17.61 -25.67
N ALA A 466 -1.41 17.47 -25.56
CA ALA A 466 -0.58 17.01 -26.67
C ALA A 466 -0.83 15.53 -27.02
N MET A 467 -1.07 14.68 -26.02
CA MET A 467 -1.50 13.30 -26.25
C MET A 467 -2.83 13.25 -27.01
N LEU A 468 -3.81 14.05 -26.58
CA LEU A 468 -5.10 14.13 -27.26
C LEU A 468 -4.97 14.62 -28.70
N HIS A 469 -4.14 15.65 -28.93
CA HIS A 469 -3.86 16.16 -30.27
C HIS A 469 -3.24 15.10 -31.17
N TYR A 470 -2.23 14.37 -30.68
CA TYR A 470 -1.63 13.26 -31.43
C TYR A 470 -2.67 12.19 -31.79
N ILE A 471 -3.50 11.79 -30.82
CA ILE A 471 -4.54 10.78 -31.01
C ILE A 471 -5.54 11.23 -32.08
N ILE A 472 -6.05 12.46 -32.01
CA ILE A 472 -7.05 12.97 -32.97
C ILE A 472 -6.49 13.06 -34.40
N GLU A 473 -5.26 13.57 -34.55
CA GLU A 473 -4.65 13.77 -35.88
C GLU A 473 -4.21 12.46 -36.54
N ASN A 474 -3.86 11.45 -35.75
CA ASN A 474 -3.34 10.18 -36.25
C ASN A 474 -4.35 9.05 -36.24
N ASP A 475 -5.57 9.26 -35.73
CA ASP A 475 -6.62 8.26 -35.72
C ASP A 475 -7.06 7.87 -37.14
N SER A 476 -7.22 6.57 -37.38
CA SER A 476 -7.68 6.04 -38.64
C SER A 476 -8.60 4.84 -38.43
N SER A 477 -9.82 4.92 -38.96
CA SER A 477 -10.75 3.78 -38.98
C SER A 477 -10.30 2.64 -39.90
N LYS A 478 -9.38 2.93 -40.84
CA LYS A 478 -8.91 2.00 -41.88
C LYS A 478 -7.62 1.26 -41.52
N ASP A 479 -6.88 1.74 -40.54
CA ASP A 479 -5.61 1.16 -40.11
C ASP A 479 -5.72 0.71 -38.66
N ASP A 480 -5.71 -0.61 -38.45
CA ASP A 480 -5.85 -1.21 -37.12
C ASP A 480 -4.71 -0.82 -36.16
N LEU A 481 -3.56 -0.36 -36.65
CA LEU A 481 -2.44 0.15 -35.83
C LEU A 481 -2.59 1.63 -35.46
N LYS A 482 -3.58 2.30 -36.04
CA LYS A 482 -3.89 3.71 -35.83
C LYS A 482 -5.34 3.96 -35.44
N ARG A 483 -6.11 2.90 -35.14
CA ARG A 483 -7.47 3.03 -34.60
C ARG A 483 -7.37 3.32 -33.11
N TYR A 484 -7.26 4.60 -32.75
CA TYR A 484 -7.08 5.06 -31.38
C TYR A 484 -8.40 5.39 -30.68
N MET A 485 -9.37 5.88 -31.46
CA MET A 485 -10.68 6.29 -30.98
C MET A 485 -11.75 5.25 -31.30
N ASP A 486 -12.62 5.00 -30.32
CA ASP A 486 -13.83 4.20 -30.50
C ASP A 486 -14.95 5.12 -31.01
N HIS A 487 -15.10 5.18 -32.34
CA HIS A 487 -16.11 6.03 -32.98
C HIS A 487 -17.54 5.60 -32.67
N ASP A 488 -17.78 4.31 -32.44
CA ASP A 488 -19.12 3.82 -32.08
C ASP A 488 -19.49 4.27 -30.67
N PHE A 489 -18.55 4.19 -29.73
CA PHE A 489 -18.72 4.73 -28.39
C PHE A 489 -18.98 6.24 -28.42
N ILE A 490 -18.15 6.99 -29.17
CA ILE A 490 -18.29 8.46 -29.28
C ILE A 490 -19.67 8.83 -29.85
N ASN A 491 -20.09 8.17 -30.93
CA ASN A 491 -21.37 8.46 -31.57
C ASN A 491 -22.58 8.12 -30.68
N LYS A 492 -22.44 7.10 -29.83
CA LYS A 492 -23.54 6.60 -28.99
C LYS A 492 -23.62 7.27 -27.62
N TYR A 493 -22.50 7.60 -27.01
CA TYR A 493 -22.42 7.96 -25.59
C TYR A 493 -21.81 9.35 -25.33
N SER A 494 -21.35 10.06 -26.35
CA SER A 494 -20.81 11.42 -26.21
C SER A 494 -21.73 12.47 -26.84
N VAL A 495 -21.77 13.66 -26.24
CA VAL A 495 -22.50 14.84 -26.76
C VAL A 495 -21.50 15.95 -27.09
N GLY A 496 -21.69 16.63 -28.22
CA GLY A 496 -20.86 17.78 -28.61
C GLY A 496 -19.45 17.45 -29.11
N TRP A 497 -19.15 16.18 -29.42
CA TRP A 497 -17.81 15.75 -29.84
C TRP A 497 -17.29 16.53 -31.07
N GLN A 498 -18.11 16.70 -32.10
CA GLN A 498 -17.68 17.37 -33.34
C GLN A 498 -17.33 18.84 -33.09
N GLU A 499 -18.17 19.56 -32.32
CA GLU A 499 -17.93 20.95 -31.93
C GLU A 499 -16.64 21.08 -31.11
N PHE A 500 -16.48 20.23 -30.09
CA PHE A 500 -15.26 20.17 -29.29
C PHE A 500 -14.02 19.91 -30.16
N ARG A 501 -14.07 18.90 -31.02
CA ARG A 501 -12.94 18.50 -31.87
C ARG A 501 -12.52 19.65 -32.78
N ASP A 502 -13.47 20.30 -33.44
CA ASP A 502 -13.17 21.36 -34.40
C ASP A 502 -12.60 22.61 -33.70
N GLU A 503 -13.15 23.00 -32.55
CA GLU A 503 -12.61 24.10 -31.73
C GLU A 503 -11.21 23.77 -31.16
N PHE A 504 -11.01 22.53 -30.68
CA PHE A 504 -9.71 22.07 -30.18
C PHE A 504 -8.64 22.14 -31.28
N LEU A 505 -8.92 21.61 -32.47
CA LEU A 505 -8.01 21.65 -33.62
C LEU A 505 -7.85 23.06 -34.21
N ALA A 506 -8.82 23.96 -34.02
CA ALA A 506 -8.64 25.38 -34.35
C ALA A 506 -7.66 26.04 -33.36
N TYR A 507 -7.73 25.68 -32.08
CA TYR A 507 -6.84 26.21 -31.04
C TYR A 507 -5.39 25.77 -31.23
N THR A 508 -5.13 24.54 -31.69
CA THR A 508 -3.76 24.04 -31.96
C THR A 508 -3.00 24.89 -32.98
N LYS A 509 -3.71 25.66 -33.84
CA LYS A 509 -3.11 26.58 -34.82
C LYS A 509 -2.60 27.89 -34.20
N LYS A 510 -3.01 28.21 -32.97
CA LYS A 510 -2.54 29.39 -32.23
C LYS A 510 -1.13 29.12 -31.69
N LYS A 511 -0.34 30.19 -31.58
CA LYS A 511 1.01 30.13 -31.02
C LYS A 511 1.00 30.50 -29.55
N ASP A 512 1.73 29.74 -28.75
CA ASP A 512 2.02 30.10 -27.37
C ASP A 512 2.92 31.34 -27.35
N PRO A 513 2.52 32.42 -26.65
CA PRO A 513 3.31 33.63 -26.57
C PRO A 513 4.71 33.42 -25.97
N SER A 514 4.91 32.43 -25.11
CA SER A 514 6.19 32.23 -24.39
C SER A 514 7.28 31.63 -25.28
N ASN A 515 6.94 30.74 -26.20
CA ASN A 515 7.91 30.00 -27.02
C ASN A 515 7.64 30.02 -28.53
N LYS A 516 6.53 30.62 -28.96
CA LYS A 516 6.10 30.77 -30.36
C LYS A 516 5.81 29.44 -31.08
N LEU A 517 5.77 28.33 -30.37
CA LEU A 517 5.32 27.04 -30.88
C LEU A 517 3.79 26.98 -30.91
N ASN A 518 3.25 26.18 -31.82
CA ASN A 518 1.82 25.94 -31.92
C ASN A 518 1.34 25.14 -30.70
N TYR A 519 0.21 25.52 -30.11
CA TYR A 519 -0.31 24.83 -28.92
C TYR A 519 -0.52 23.33 -29.19
N PHE A 520 -0.18 22.52 -28.18
CA PHE A 520 -0.39 21.08 -28.14
C PHE A 520 0.39 20.27 -29.20
N THR A 521 1.31 20.87 -29.97
CA THR A 521 2.24 20.05 -30.77
C THR A 521 3.21 19.31 -29.86
N LEU A 522 3.84 18.25 -30.38
CA LEU A 522 4.80 17.47 -29.62
C LEU A 522 6.02 18.32 -29.21
N GLU A 523 6.49 19.22 -30.08
CA GLU A 523 7.58 20.15 -29.77
C GLU A 523 7.19 21.13 -28.67
N TRP A 524 5.96 21.65 -28.70
CA TRP A 524 5.45 22.54 -27.66
C TRP A 524 5.38 21.83 -26.32
N ALA A 525 4.89 20.59 -26.31
CA ALA A 525 4.77 19.81 -25.08
C ALA A 525 6.14 19.38 -24.54
N GLU A 526 7.10 19.05 -25.40
CA GLU A 526 8.48 18.75 -24.99
C GLU A 526 9.12 19.91 -24.22
N GLU A 527 9.00 21.14 -24.74
CA GLU A 527 9.53 22.32 -24.07
C GLU A 527 8.81 22.62 -22.74
N LYS A 528 7.48 22.44 -22.70
CA LYS A 528 6.70 22.72 -21.48
C LYS A 528 6.89 21.70 -20.39
N THR A 529 6.93 20.42 -20.75
CA THR A 529 6.81 19.30 -19.81
C THR A 529 8.16 18.69 -19.44
N GLY A 530 9.19 18.93 -20.26
CA GLY A 530 10.48 18.25 -20.16
C GLY A 530 10.47 16.80 -20.63
N ILE A 531 9.34 16.29 -21.14
CA ILE A 531 9.21 14.93 -21.68
C ILE A 531 9.53 14.96 -23.17
N SER A 532 10.39 14.04 -23.64
CA SER A 532 10.80 14.05 -25.04
C SER A 532 9.60 13.86 -25.98
N LYS A 533 9.63 14.50 -27.14
CA LYS A 533 8.56 14.34 -28.14
C LYS A 533 8.32 12.87 -28.53
N GLY A 534 9.38 12.06 -28.54
CA GLY A 534 9.31 10.63 -28.84
C GLY A 534 8.62 9.84 -27.74
N ASP A 535 8.83 10.20 -26.47
CA ASP A 535 8.10 9.59 -25.35
C ASP A 535 6.63 9.98 -25.35
N ILE A 536 6.32 11.25 -25.66
CA ILE A 536 4.93 11.73 -25.79
C ILE A 536 4.22 10.99 -26.93
N GLU A 537 4.85 10.86 -28.09
CA GLU A 537 4.34 10.05 -29.20
C GLU A 537 4.10 8.59 -28.79
N ASN A 538 5.09 7.97 -28.14
CA ASN A 538 5.01 6.58 -27.72
C ASN A 538 3.86 6.33 -26.74
N ILE A 539 3.72 7.13 -25.68
CA ILE A 539 2.61 6.94 -24.72
C ILE A 539 1.24 7.23 -25.35
N SER A 540 1.17 8.19 -26.28
CA SER A 540 -0.07 8.51 -27.00
C SER A 540 -0.51 7.35 -27.88
N HIS A 541 0.44 6.78 -28.62
CA HIS A 541 0.22 5.58 -29.42
C HIS A 541 -0.21 4.39 -28.56
N LEU A 542 0.53 4.09 -27.49
CA LEU A 542 0.23 2.96 -26.60
C LEU A 542 -1.15 3.09 -25.96
N PHE A 543 -1.50 4.27 -25.43
CA PHE A 543 -2.81 4.53 -24.84
C PHE A 543 -3.94 4.48 -25.88
N GLY A 544 -3.69 5.01 -27.08
CA GLY A 544 -4.60 4.95 -28.20
C GLY A 544 -4.93 3.52 -28.61
N ILE A 545 -3.91 2.67 -28.77
CA ILE A 545 -4.08 1.34 -29.39
C ILE A 545 -4.37 0.21 -28.40
N THR A 546 -3.95 0.33 -27.13
CA THR A 546 -4.05 -0.77 -26.15
C THR A 546 -5.37 -0.69 -25.40
N LYS A 547 -6.34 -1.57 -25.72
CA LYS A 547 -7.66 -1.61 -25.05
C LYS A 547 -7.95 -2.96 -24.37
N PRO A 548 -8.59 -2.99 -23.18
CA PRO A 548 -9.02 -1.83 -22.38
C PRO A 548 -7.85 -1.09 -21.72
N ALA A 549 -7.85 0.24 -21.82
CA ALA A 549 -6.93 1.13 -21.12
C ALA A 549 -7.68 1.88 -20.02
N SER A 550 -7.01 2.12 -18.91
CA SER A 550 -7.50 2.96 -17.82
C SER A 550 -6.55 4.12 -17.57
N ILE A 551 -7.11 5.24 -17.14
CA ILE A 551 -6.35 6.41 -16.70
C ILE A 551 -6.82 6.76 -15.29
N GLU A 552 -5.87 6.99 -14.38
CA GLU A 552 -6.14 7.48 -13.03
C GLU A 552 -5.35 8.77 -12.80
N ILE A 553 -6.07 9.82 -12.41
CA ILE A 553 -5.49 11.14 -12.14
C ILE A 553 -5.48 11.38 -10.63
N GLY A 554 -4.30 11.68 -10.10
CA GLY A 554 -4.07 11.94 -8.69
C GLY A 554 -4.46 13.35 -8.27
N MET A 555 -4.44 13.57 -6.95
CA MET A 555 -4.81 14.86 -6.36
C MET A 555 -3.69 15.90 -6.53
N HIS A 556 -2.43 15.50 -6.65
CA HIS A 556 -1.30 16.44 -6.60
C HIS A 556 -1.08 17.24 -7.89
N GLY A 557 -1.25 16.66 -9.08
CA GLY A 557 -0.93 17.34 -10.35
C GLY A 557 -1.98 18.37 -10.78
N THR A 558 -3.27 18.00 -10.69
CA THR A 558 -4.38 18.83 -11.18
C THR A 558 -5.33 19.33 -10.09
N SER A 559 -5.22 18.84 -8.85
CA SER A 559 -6.17 19.17 -7.76
C SER A 559 -5.61 20.03 -6.62
N HIS A 560 -4.29 20.06 -6.42
CA HIS A 560 -3.64 20.88 -5.38
C HIS A 560 -2.90 22.11 -5.93
N HIS A 561 -2.98 22.37 -7.24
CA HIS A 561 -2.31 23.47 -7.94
C HIS A 561 -3.32 24.49 -8.46
#